data_AF-A0A2H9R7A1-F1
#
_entry.id   AF-A0A2H9R7A1-F1
#
_cell.length_a   1.000
_cell.length_b   1.000
_cell.length_c   1.000
_cell.angle_alpha   90.00
_cell.angle_beta   90.00
_cell.angle_gamma   90.00
#
_symmetry.space_group_name_H-M   'P 1'
#
loop_
_entity.id
_entity.type
_entity.pdbx_description
1 polymer ?
#
loop_
_entity_poly.entity_id
_entity_poly.type
_entity_poly.pdbx_seq_one_letter_code
_entity_poly.pdbx_strand_id
1 'polypeptide(L)' 'ITYGDEGPKIINYANSKAYDIIVIGSRGMGSIKETFLGSTSNYVLHKSQIPVLIVK' A
#
# COMPACT_ATOMS: atom_id res chain seq x y z
N ILE A 1 2.40 6.65 -14.00
CA ILE A 1 2.06 7.35 -12.74
C ILE A 1 0.54 7.52 -12.75
N THR A 2 -0.16 6.78 -11.88
CA THR A 2 -1.62 6.89 -11.72
C THR A 2 -1.91 7.87 -10.60
N TYR A 3 -2.85 8.79 -10.81
CA TYR A 3 -3.28 9.75 -9.79
C TYR A 3 -4.65 9.34 -9.24
N GLY A 4 -4.78 9.27 -7.91
CA GLY A 4 -6.03 8.95 -7.22
C GLY A 4 -6.41 7.46 -7.25
N ASP A 5 -7.03 7.03 -6.15
CA ASP A 5 -7.55 5.67 -5.90
C ASP A 5 -6.50 4.55 -6.06
N GLU A 6 -5.30 4.79 -5.56
CA GLU A 6 -4.16 3.87 -5.70
C GLU A 6 -4.32 2.60 -4.86
N GLY A 7 -4.92 2.72 -3.66
CA GLY A 7 -5.15 1.60 -2.76
C GLY A 7 -5.92 0.45 -3.43
N PRO A 8 -7.14 0.69 -3.95
CA PRO A 8 -7.92 -0.35 -4.64
C PRO A 8 -7.20 -0.92 -5.87
N LYS A 9 -6.50 -0.08 -6.64
CA LYS A 9 -5.76 -0.53 -7.83
C LYS A 9 -4.60 -1.46 -7.48
N ILE A 10 -3.84 -1.15 -6.43
CA ILE A 10 -2.76 -2.01 -5.94
C ILE A 10 -3.33 -3.38 -5.55
N ILE A 11 -4.42 -3.42 -4.80
CA ILE A 11 -5.05 -4.66 -4.36
C ILE A 11 -5.59 -5.47 -5.54
N ASN A 12 -6.34 -4.83 -6.45
CA ASN A 12 -6.88 -5.50 -7.63
C ASN A 12 -5.76 -6.07 -8.51
N TYR A 13 -4.66 -5.34 -8.66
CA TYR A 13 -3.50 -5.82 -9.41
C TYR A 13 -2.79 -6.98 -8.68
N ALA A 14 -2.58 -6.86 -7.37
CA ALA A 14 -1.98 -7.92 -6.56
C ALA A 14 -2.83 -9.20 -6.57
N ASN A 15 -4.16 -9.09 -6.66
CA ASN A 15 -5.05 -10.24 -6.76
C ASN A 15 -5.20 -10.79 -8.18
N SER A 16 -4.69 -10.09 -9.21
CA SER A 16 -4.83 -10.51 -10.60
C SER A 16 -3.94 -11.69 -10.99
N LYS A 17 -2.93 -11.99 -10.17
CA LYS A 17 -1.98 -13.10 -10.35
C LYS A 17 -1.61 -13.71 -9.00
N ALA A 18 -0.89 -14.82 -9.02
CA ALA A 18 -0.30 -15.41 -7.83
C ALA A 18 0.97 -14.64 -7.43
N TYR A 19 0.79 -13.57 -6.65
CA TYR A 19 1.89 -12.90 -5.96
C TYR A 19 1.92 -13.32 -4.50
N ASP A 20 3.13 -13.52 -3.95
CA ASP A 20 3.30 -14.00 -2.58
C ASP A 20 3.35 -12.86 -1.53
N ILE A 21 3.76 -11.65 -1.94
CA ILE A 21 3.93 -10.51 -1.03
C ILE A 21 3.77 -9.16 -1.73
N ILE A 22 3.20 -8.19 -1.02
CA ILE A 22 3.17 -6.78 -1.41
C ILE A 22 4.20 -6.03 -0.56
N VAL A 23 5.14 -5.32 -1.18
CA VAL A 23 6.10 -4.46 -0.48
C VAL A 23 5.71 -3.00 -0.71
N ILE A 24 5.51 -2.25 0.38
CA ILE A 24 5.09 -0.84 0.30
C ILE A 24 5.81 0.02 1.34
N GLY A 25 6.17 1.24 0.94
CA GLY A 25 6.78 2.22 1.83
C GLY A 25 5.81 2.72 2.91
N SER A 26 6.33 3.11 4.07
CA SER A 26 5.53 3.58 5.21
C SER A 26 5.07 5.04 5.10
N ARG A 27 5.71 5.85 4.25
CA ARG A 27 5.48 7.30 4.15
C ARG A 27 4.99 7.72 2.75
N GLY A 28 4.14 8.74 2.71
CA GLY A 28 3.73 9.43 1.48
C GLY A 28 4.43 10.78 1.32
N MET A 29 4.11 11.53 0.26
CA MET A 29 4.75 12.81 -0.09
C MET A 29 4.36 14.03 0.79
N GLY A 30 3.59 13.84 1.87
CA GLY A 30 3.10 14.93 2.74
C GLY A 30 3.88 15.07 4.06
N SER A 31 3.69 16.19 4.76
CA SER A 31 4.29 16.51 6.08
C SER A 31 3.68 15.70 7.23
N ILE A 32 3.69 14.37 7.12
CA ILE A 32 3.18 13.49 8.16
C ILE A 32 4.24 13.39 9.26
N LYS A 33 3.89 13.92 10.45
CA LYS A 33 4.69 13.79 11.67
C LYS A 33 5.00 12.31 11.89
N GLU A 34 6.25 12.03 12.25
CA GLU A 34 6.80 10.69 12.27
C GLU A 34 5.93 9.68 13.02
N THR A 35 5.96 8.42 12.56
CA THR A 35 5.29 7.21 13.10
C THR A 35 3.95 6.81 12.47
N PHE A 36 3.36 7.59 11.54
CA PHE A 36 2.12 7.19 10.85
C PHE A 36 2.36 6.56 9.47
N LEU A 37 1.55 5.55 9.14
CA LEU A 37 1.46 4.99 7.79
C LEU A 37 0.82 6.00 6.83
N GLY A 38 1.35 6.12 5.62
CA GLY A 38 0.71 6.85 4.52
C GLY A 38 -0.68 6.28 4.19
N SER A 39 -1.56 7.09 3.61
CA SER A 39 -2.95 6.70 3.29
C SER A 39 -3.04 5.43 2.43
N THR A 40 -2.22 5.35 1.37
CA THR A 40 -2.14 4.16 0.50
C THR A 40 -1.63 2.94 1.26
N SER A 41 -0.53 3.07 2.02
CA SER A 41 0.06 1.98 2.80
C SER A 41 -0.90 1.45 3.87
N ASN A 42 -1.61 2.36 4.54
CA ASN A 42 -2.65 2.01 5.50
C ASN A 42 -3.83 1.28 4.84
N TYR A 43 -4.27 1.73 3.66
CA TYR A 43 -5.34 1.09 2.92
C TYR A 43 -4.96 -0.34 2.50
N VAL A 44 -3.78 -0.50 1.88
CA VAL A 44 -3.29 -1.80 1.40
C VAL A 44 -3.10 -2.78 2.56
N LEU A 45 -2.48 -2.33 3.67
CA LEU A 45 -2.27 -3.16 4.86
C LEU A 45 -3.57 -3.77 5.40
N HIS A 46 -4.65 -3.00 5.45
CA HIS A 46 -5.92 -3.44 6.04
C HIS A 46 -6.85 -4.19 5.08
N LYS A 47 -6.61 -4.11 3.77
CA LYS A 47 -7.53 -4.63 2.75
C LYS A 47 -6.90 -5.72 1.87
N SER A 48 -5.59 -5.93 1.93
CA SER A 48 -4.91 -6.97 1.16
C SER A 48 -5.29 -8.37 1.63
N GLN A 49 -5.45 -9.29 0.68
CA GLN A 49 -5.57 -10.74 0.92
C GLN A 49 -4.20 -11.44 0.88
N ILE A 50 -3.17 -10.75 0.39
CA ILE A 50 -1.79 -11.21 0.27
C ILE A 50 -0.96 -10.54 1.37
N PRO A 51 0.04 -11.21 1.97
CA PRO A 51 0.94 -10.62 2.95
C PRO A 51 1.50 -9.25 2.52
N VAL A 52 1.59 -8.30 3.45
CA VAL A 52 2.10 -6.94 3.20
C VAL A 52 3.32 -6.66 4.07
N LEU A 53 4.44 -6.30 3.44
CA LEU A 53 5.65 -5.82 4.11
C LEU A 53 5.73 -4.29 4.03
N ILE A 54 5.76 -3.65 5.20
CA ILE A 54 5.96 -2.21 5.34
C ILE A 54 7.45 -1.89 5.49
N VAL A 55 7.97 -1.00 4.65
CA VAL A 55 9.37 -0.54 4.69
C VAL A 55 9.45 0.93 5.11
N LYS A 56 10.41 1.28 5.97
CA LYS A 56 10.62 2.65 6.45
C LYS A 56 11.77 3.36 5.74
#